data_AF-A0A519TF45-F1
#
_entry.id   AF-A0A519TF45-F1
#
_cell.length_a   1.000
_cell.length_b   1.000
_cell.length_c   1.000
_cell.angle_alpha   90.00
_cell.angle_beta   90.00
_cell.angle_gamma   90.00
#
_symmetry.space_group_name_H-M   'P 1'
#
loop_
_entity.id
_entity.type
_entity.pdbx_description
1 polymer ?
#
loop_
_entity_poly.entity_id
_entity_poly.type
_entity_poly.pdbx_seq_one_letter_code
_entity_poly.pdbx_strand_id
1 'polypeptide(L)'
;MTFKKLVGKLHLWLGLASGLIVFIVSITGCLYVFQREIFEAVHRDLVFVTPPSAAAQPLPYSVVWQKAQQALGADQPIYYANAYRAPDRAWSFMTYKGTPGKPYFGGQVEVLRSAYVNPYTGQVTGIIDNKYEFFQLVKSVHWDLLLGDAGRWVVSYSTLTFVLMLVSGLVLWWPKNKAARKQRFKVKWDASGKRLNYDLHNTVGFYVTLVSLVIALTGLTWSFDWVRNGVAYLATGHTAEAHGGKGGKGGKKGMSKDKPVALGAAEQALANQT
;
A
#
# COMPACT_ATOMS: atom_id res chain seq x y z
N MET A 1 -28.52 -11.11 31.14
CA MET A 1 -27.33 -11.85 30.67
C MET A 1 -26.12 -11.39 31.48
N THR A 2 -25.22 -12.29 31.89
CA THR A 2 -23.93 -11.89 32.51
C THR A 2 -23.05 -11.20 31.46
N PHE A 3 -22.35 -10.12 31.82
CA PHE A 3 -21.49 -9.33 30.92
C PHE A 3 -20.55 -10.19 30.04
N LYS A 4 -19.93 -11.23 30.61
CA LYS A 4 -19.05 -12.16 29.87
C LYS A 4 -19.75 -12.98 28.78
N LYS A 5 -21.02 -13.35 29.00
CA LYS A 5 -21.81 -14.07 27.98
C LYS A 5 -22.17 -13.15 26.82
N LEU A 6 -22.42 -11.86 27.09
CA LEU A 6 -22.65 -10.87 26.05
C LEU A 6 -21.39 -10.64 25.21
N VAL A 7 -20.25 -10.39 25.86
CA VAL A 7 -18.96 -10.21 25.16
C VAL A 7 -18.62 -11.43 24.32
N GLY A 8 -18.82 -12.66 24.83
CA GLY A 8 -18.60 -13.88 24.05
C GLY A 8 -19.50 -14.01 22.82
N LYS A 9 -20.78 -13.61 22.91
CA LYS A 9 -21.69 -13.61 21.76
C LYS A 9 -21.30 -12.57 20.72
N LEU A 10 -20.99 -11.35 21.17
CA LEU A 10 -20.52 -10.28 20.28
C LEU A 10 -19.22 -10.69 19.61
N HIS A 11 -18.28 -11.27 20.36
CA HIS A 11 -17.01 -11.76 19.84
C HIS A 11 -17.20 -12.89 18.81
N LEU A 12 -18.20 -13.76 18.98
CA LEU A 12 -18.47 -14.78 17.97
C LEU A 12 -18.99 -14.17 16.67
N TRP A 13 -20.04 -13.36 16.75
CA TRP A 13 -20.73 -12.86 15.55
C TRP A 13 -19.97 -11.76 14.82
N LEU A 14 -19.39 -10.80 15.55
CA LEU A 14 -18.54 -9.77 14.95
C LEU A 14 -17.26 -10.37 14.38
N GLY A 15 -16.72 -11.40 15.05
CA GLY A 15 -15.51 -12.09 14.63
C GLY A 15 -15.74 -12.89 13.35
N LEU A 16 -16.89 -13.56 13.24
CA LEU A 16 -17.25 -14.28 12.02
C LEU A 16 -17.50 -13.33 10.83
N ALA A 17 -18.26 -12.25 11.06
CA ALA A 17 -18.58 -11.29 10.01
C ALA A 17 -17.35 -10.52 9.51
N SER A 18 -16.58 -9.91 10.43
CA SER A 18 -15.36 -9.19 10.06
C SER A 18 -14.25 -10.15 9.60
N GLY A 19 -14.17 -11.34 10.20
CA GLY A 19 -13.17 -12.36 9.87
C GLY A 19 -13.28 -12.86 8.44
N LEU A 20 -14.48 -12.96 7.86
CA LEU A 20 -14.66 -13.32 6.45
C LEU A 20 -14.01 -12.28 5.52
N ILE A 21 -14.25 -10.99 5.78
CA ILE A 21 -13.67 -9.91 4.99
C ILE A 21 -12.15 -9.87 5.19
N VAL A 22 -11.68 -9.92 6.44
CA VAL A 22 -10.25 -9.92 6.77
C VAL A 22 -9.54 -11.14 6.18
N PHE A 23 -10.20 -12.29 6.07
CA PHE A 23 -9.63 -13.47 5.41
C PHE A 23 -9.32 -13.21 3.93
N ILE A 24 -10.27 -12.63 3.18
CA ILE A 24 -10.07 -12.26 1.77
C ILE A 24 -8.95 -11.22 1.64
N VAL A 25 -8.98 -10.18 2.48
CA VAL A 25 -7.97 -9.12 2.51
C VAL A 25 -6.59 -9.68 2.89
N SER A 26 -6.51 -10.66 3.79
CA SER A 26 -5.25 -11.28 4.20
C SER A 26 -4.62 -12.11 3.09
N ILE A 27 -5.42 -12.89 2.35
CA ILE A 27 -4.94 -13.67 1.19
C ILE A 27 -4.42 -12.73 0.12
N THR A 28 -5.20 -11.72 -0.25
CA THR A 28 -4.80 -10.74 -1.28
C THR A 28 -3.58 -9.92 -0.86
N GLY A 29 -3.49 -9.54 0.42
CA GLY A 29 -2.32 -8.85 0.97
C GLY A 29 -1.06 -9.72 0.93
N CYS A 30 -1.18 -11.01 1.29
CA CYS A 30 -0.09 -11.97 1.22
C CYS A 30 0.42 -12.14 -0.22
N LEU A 31 -0.49 -12.27 -1.20
CA LEU A 31 -0.13 -12.32 -2.62
C LEU A 31 0.59 -11.04 -3.07
N TYR A 32 0.09 -9.88 -2.64
CA TYR A 32 0.62 -8.58 -3.05
C TYR A 32 2.06 -8.32 -2.58
N VAL A 33 2.50 -8.92 -1.47
CA VAL A 33 3.90 -8.84 -1.00
C VAL A 33 4.88 -9.36 -2.05
N PHE A 34 4.48 -10.36 -2.83
CA PHE A 34 5.30 -10.97 -3.89
C PHE A 34 5.04 -10.37 -5.28
N GLN A 35 4.35 -9.22 -5.37
CA GLN A 35 4.03 -8.59 -6.65
C GLN A 35 5.28 -8.42 -7.51
N ARG A 36 6.35 -7.87 -6.93
CA ARG A 36 7.56 -7.52 -7.69
C ARG A 36 8.22 -8.77 -8.26
N GLU A 37 8.44 -9.78 -7.42
CA GLU A 37 9.13 -11.01 -7.79
C GLU A 37 8.36 -11.76 -8.87
N ILE A 38 7.03 -11.85 -8.74
CA ILE A 38 6.17 -12.51 -9.72
C ILE A 38 6.11 -11.70 -11.02
N PHE A 39 5.97 -10.37 -10.93
CA PHE A 39 5.95 -9.49 -12.09
C PHE A 39 7.25 -9.57 -12.89
N GLU A 40 8.40 -9.52 -12.21
CA GLU A 40 9.72 -9.63 -12.83
C GLU A 40 9.97 -11.02 -13.45
N ALA A 41 9.42 -12.08 -12.86
CA ALA A 41 9.51 -13.42 -13.41
C ALA A 41 8.68 -13.58 -14.69
N VAL A 42 7.47 -13.03 -14.71
CA VAL A 42 6.55 -13.09 -15.87
C VAL A 42 6.98 -12.17 -17.00
N HIS A 43 7.44 -10.96 -16.66
CA HIS A 43 7.80 -9.90 -17.61
C HIS A 43 9.31 -9.73 -17.75
N ARG A 44 10.06 -10.84 -17.73
CA ARG A 44 11.53 -10.83 -17.71
C ARG A 44 12.13 -10.05 -18.87
N ASP A 45 11.60 -10.24 -20.08
CA ASP A 45 12.08 -9.60 -21.31
C ASP A 45 11.80 -8.09 -21.35
N LEU A 46 10.86 -7.62 -20.52
CA LEU A 46 10.51 -6.20 -20.41
C LEU A 46 11.39 -5.49 -19.38
N VAL A 47 11.61 -6.15 -18.24
CA VAL A 47 12.29 -5.55 -17.08
C VAL A 47 13.80 -5.70 -17.15
N PHE A 48 14.31 -6.81 -17.69
CA PHE A 48 15.75 -7.08 -17.74
C PHE A 48 16.34 -6.75 -19.11
N VAL A 49 17.53 -6.16 -19.11
CA VAL A 49 18.28 -5.82 -20.31
C VAL A 49 19.73 -6.27 -20.15
N THR A 50 20.41 -6.49 -21.27
CA THR A 50 21.85 -6.79 -21.26
C THR A 50 22.63 -5.51 -21.54
N PRO A 51 23.50 -5.04 -20.62
CA PRO A 51 24.34 -3.89 -20.87
C PRO A 51 25.35 -4.22 -21.99
N PRO A 52 25.67 -3.27 -22.90
CA PRO A 52 26.60 -3.53 -24.01
C PRO A 52 28.03 -3.89 -23.55
N SER A 53 28.46 -3.38 -22.40
CA SER A 53 29.76 -3.69 -21.79
C SER A 53 29.74 -3.39 -20.29
N ALA A 54 30.72 -3.90 -19.54
CA ALA A 54 30.84 -3.65 -18.10
C ALA A 54 31.07 -2.17 -17.72
N ALA A 55 31.59 -1.36 -18.65
CA ALA A 55 31.82 0.08 -18.47
C ALA A 55 30.77 0.94 -19.18
N ALA A 56 29.74 0.34 -19.80
CA ALA A 56 28.71 1.08 -20.51
C ALA A 56 27.98 2.03 -19.57
N GLN A 57 27.83 3.28 -20.01
CA GLN A 57 27.04 4.28 -19.32
C GLN A 57 25.65 4.36 -19.97
N PRO A 58 24.57 4.49 -19.18
CA PRO A 58 23.25 4.72 -19.73
C PRO A 58 23.22 6.07 -20.46
N LEU A 59 22.33 6.17 -21.44
CA LEU A 59 22.00 7.43 -22.10
C LEU A 59 21.51 8.46 -21.07
N PRO A 60 21.65 9.76 -21.37
CA PRO A 60 21.09 10.79 -20.51
C PRO A 60 19.59 10.57 -20.27
N TYR A 61 19.15 10.83 -19.03
CA TYR A 61 17.75 10.62 -18.64
C TYR A 61 16.74 11.31 -19.56
N SER A 62 17.05 12.53 -20.01
CA SER A 62 16.21 13.28 -20.95
C SER A 62 15.98 12.53 -22.27
N VAL A 63 17.00 11.84 -22.79
CA VAL A 63 16.90 11.07 -24.03
C VAL A 63 16.00 9.86 -23.85
N VAL A 64 16.20 9.09 -22.76
CA VAL A 64 15.39 7.90 -22.46
C VAL A 64 13.94 8.29 -22.17
N TRP A 65 13.74 9.37 -21.42
CA TRP A 65 12.41 9.95 -21.15
C TRP A 65 11.70 10.32 -22.45
N GLN A 66 12.37 10.98 -23.38
CA GLN A 66 11.76 11.38 -24.65
C GLN A 66 11.34 10.16 -25.48
N LYS A 67 12.17 9.10 -25.51
CA LYS A 67 11.83 7.82 -26.16
C LYS A 67 10.60 7.18 -25.51
N ALA A 68 10.55 7.17 -24.17
CA ALA A 68 9.40 6.64 -23.44
C ALA A 68 8.12 7.45 -23.71
N GLN A 69 8.20 8.79 -23.69
CA GLN A 69 7.06 9.67 -23.94
C GLN A 69 6.53 9.50 -25.36
N GLN A 70 7.43 9.38 -26.35
CA GLN A 70 7.07 9.11 -27.73
C GLN A 70 6.33 7.77 -27.87
N ALA A 71 6.76 6.74 -27.13
CA ALA A 71 6.16 5.42 -27.16
C ALA A 71 4.78 5.37 -26.48
N LEU A 72 4.59 6.12 -25.39
CA LEU A 72 3.31 6.21 -24.69
C LEU A 72 2.28 7.08 -25.43
N GLY A 73 2.75 8.04 -26.23
CA GLY A 73 1.94 9.00 -26.97
C GLY A 73 1.89 10.37 -26.30
N ALA A 74 1.72 11.42 -27.09
CA ALA A 74 1.75 12.82 -26.61
C ALA A 74 0.61 13.14 -25.64
N ASP A 75 -0.54 12.48 -25.78
CA ASP A 75 -1.73 12.71 -24.96
C ASP A 75 -1.68 12.01 -23.59
N GLN A 76 -0.62 11.25 -23.32
CA GLN A 76 -0.42 10.48 -22.09
C GLN A 76 0.92 10.91 -21.44
N PRO A 77 0.97 12.07 -20.78
CA PRO A 77 2.20 12.54 -20.15
C PRO A 77 2.67 11.54 -19.11
N ILE A 78 3.98 11.32 -19.03
CA ILE A 78 4.59 10.49 -17.99
C ILE A 78 4.38 11.19 -16.65
N TYR A 79 3.79 10.44 -15.72
CA TYR A 79 3.51 10.87 -14.35
C TYR A 79 4.64 10.49 -13.39
N TYR A 80 5.27 9.34 -13.62
CA TYR A 80 6.28 8.78 -12.73
C TYR A 80 7.32 7.99 -13.52
N ALA A 81 8.57 7.97 -13.05
CA ALA A 81 9.65 7.20 -13.65
C ALA A 81 10.50 6.50 -12.60
N ASN A 82 10.92 5.26 -12.88
CA ASN A 82 11.95 4.55 -12.13
C ASN A 82 13.20 4.42 -13.01
N ALA A 83 14.24 5.16 -12.67
CA ALA A 83 15.58 4.94 -13.19
C ALA A 83 16.36 4.04 -12.21
N TYR A 84 16.69 2.82 -12.65
CA TYR A 84 17.44 1.88 -11.82
C TYR A 84 18.95 2.10 -11.98
N ARG A 85 19.66 1.94 -10.86
CA ARG A 85 21.13 1.91 -10.85
C ARG A 85 21.71 0.56 -11.28
N ALA A 86 20.93 -0.51 -11.15
CA ALA A 86 21.35 -1.84 -11.58
C ALA A 86 21.49 -1.87 -13.12
N PRO A 87 22.63 -2.33 -13.66
CA PRO A 87 22.93 -2.23 -15.09
C PRO A 87 22.14 -3.22 -15.96
N ASP A 88 21.48 -4.19 -15.34
CA ASP A 88 20.68 -5.22 -16.00
C ASP A 88 19.19 -4.88 -16.05
N ARG A 89 18.79 -3.64 -15.74
CA ARG A 89 17.38 -3.22 -15.68
C ARG A 89 17.01 -2.16 -16.70
N ALA A 90 15.88 -2.39 -17.37
CA ALA A 90 15.16 -1.36 -18.10
C ALA A 90 14.63 -0.29 -17.15
N TRP A 91 14.62 0.96 -17.58
CA TRP A 91 13.95 2.04 -16.86
C TRP A 91 12.46 2.03 -17.19
N SER A 92 11.60 2.27 -16.20
CA SER A 92 10.15 2.27 -16.39
C SER A 92 9.56 3.67 -16.27
N PHE A 93 8.67 4.03 -17.19
CA PHE A 93 8.02 5.32 -17.25
C PHE A 93 6.51 5.08 -17.29
N MET A 94 5.81 5.57 -16.27
CA MET A 94 4.40 5.33 -16.06
C MET A 94 3.59 6.59 -16.38
N THR A 95 2.57 6.43 -17.20
CA THR A 95 1.51 7.43 -17.38
C THR A 95 0.31 7.06 -16.51
N TYR A 96 -0.38 8.09 -16.05
CA TYR A 96 -1.56 7.97 -15.21
C TYR A 96 -2.60 9.01 -15.61
N LYS A 97 -3.83 8.55 -15.79
CA LYS A 97 -5.02 9.40 -15.86
C LYS A 97 -6.10 8.76 -15.00
N GLY A 98 -6.42 9.40 -13.88
CA GLY A 98 -7.50 8.95 -12.99
C GLY A 98 -8.63 9.96 -12.90
N THR A 99 -9.71 9.55 -12.25
CA THR A 99 -10.83 10.45 -11.95
C THR A 99 -10.42 11.46 -10.84
N PRO A 100 -10.63 12.77 -11.03
CA PRO A 100 -10.29 13.77 -10.02
C PRO A 100 -10.95 13.49 -8.66
N GLY A 101 -10.15 13.57 -7.58
CA GLY A 101 -10.62 13.37 -6.20
C GLY A 101 -10.88 11.92 -5.80
N LYS A 102 -10.53 10.96 -6.67
CA LYS A 102 -10.68 9.53 -6.39
C LYS A 102 -9.32 8.85 -6.16
N PRO A 103 -9.23 7.83 -5.29
CA PRO A 103 -7.98 7.12 -5.04
C PRO A 103 -7.47 6.37 -6.28
N TYR A 104 -6.17 6.05 -6.28
CA TYR A 104 -5.47 5.31 -7.34
C TYR A 104 -5.93 3.85 -7.54
N PHE A 105 -7.04 3.41 -6.92
CA PHE A 105 -7.44 1.99 -6.80
C PHE A 105 -8.96 1.82 -6.94
N GLY A 106 -9.42 0.59 -7.20
CA GLY A 106 -10.85 0.29 -7.31
C GLY A 106 -11.46 0.47 -8.70
N GLY A 107 -10.67 0.31 -9.76
CA GLY A 107 -11.13 0.45 -11.14
C GLY A 107 -11.42 1.89 -11.60
N GLN A 108 -11.09 2.89 -10.77
CA GLN A 108 -11.35 4.32 -11.02
C GLN A 108 -10.23 5.01 -11.82
N VAL A 109 -9.37 4.21 -12.46
CA VAL A 109 -8.25 4.69 -13.26
C VAL A 109 -8.59 4.52 -14.74
N GLU A 110 -8.57 5.62 -15.48
CA GLU A 110 -8.85 5.62 -16.92
C GLU A 110 -7.66 5.03 -17.67
N VAL A 111 -6.46 5.53 -17.39
CA VAL A 111 -5.20 5.12 -18.03
C VAL A 111 -4.14 4.84 -16.97
N LEU A 112 -3.52 3.67 -17.04
CA LEU A 112 -2.35 3.33 -16.23
C LEU A 112 -1.40 2.45 -17.05
N ARG A 113 -0.52 3.07 -17.84
CA ARG A 113 0.40 2.33 -18.72
C ARG A 113 1.84 2.61 -18.34
N SER A 114 2.71 1.63 -18.55
CA SER A 114 4.15 1.77 -18.32
C SER A 114 4.92 1.36 -19.55
N ALA A 115 5.78 2.26 -20.04
CA ALA A 115 6.80 1.94 -21.02
C ALA A 115 8.09 1.55 -20.31
N TYR A 116 8.70 0.45 -20.76
CA TYR A 116 10.02 0.00 -20.32
C TYR A 116 11.02 0.31 -21.43
N VAL A 117 12.15 0.90 -21.07
CA VAL A 117 13.16 1.36 -22.04
C VAL A 117 14.52 0.90 -21.60
N ASN A 118 15.27 0.28 -22.51
CA ASN A 118 16.67 -0.04 -22.31
C ASN A 118 17.47 1.27 -22.20
N PRO A 119 18.10 1.55 -21.04
CA PRO A 119 18.75 2.83 -20.82
C PRO A 119 20.03 3.00 -21.64
N TYR A 120 20.60 1.93 -22.21
CA TYR A 120 21.83 1.99 -23.02
C TYR A 120 21.56 2.24 -24.50
N THR A 121 20.47 1.70 -25.03
CA THR A 121 20.14 1.79 -26.46
C THR A 121 18.99 2.77 -26.75
N GLY A 122 18.19 3.11 -25.73
CA GLY A 122 16.95 3.88 -25.90
C GLY A 122 15.83 3.06 -26.55
N GLN A 123 16.01 1.75 -26.74
CA GLN A 123 15.00 0.86 -27.28
C GLN A 123 13.89 0.62 -26.25
N VAL A 124 12.64 0.78 -26.67
CA VAL A 124 11.47 0.43 -25.85
C VAL A 124 11.35 -1.09 -25.84
N THR A 125 11.54 -1.72 -24.68
CA THR A 125 11.44 -3.18 -24.52
C THR A 125 9.98 -3.62 -24.55
N GLY A 126 9.06 -2.77 -24.07
CA GLY A 126 7.63 -2.92 -24.30
C GLY A 126 6.79 -1.94 -23.50
N ILE A 127 5.47 -2.00 -23.72
CA ILE A 127 4.49 -1.18 -23.02
C ILE A 127 3.44 -2.10 -22.42
N ILE A 128 3.21 -1.97 -21.12
CA ILE A 128 2.20 -2.73 -20.39
C ILE A 128 1.06 -1.80 -19.99
N ASP A 129 -0.17 -2.28 -20.14
CA ASP A 129 -1.33 -1.64 -19.53
C ASP A 129 -1.52 -2.17 -18.10
N ASN A 130 -0.87 -1.52 -17.15
CA ASN A 130 -0.90 -1.92 -15.75
C ASN A 130 -2.34 -2.00 -15.22
N LYS A 131 -3.29 -1.22 -15.77
CA LYS A 131 -4.70 -1.25 -15.34
C LYS A 131 -5.29 -2.66 -15.32
N TYR A 132 -4.91 -3.49 -16.30
CA TYR A 132 -5.44 -4.85 -16.47
C TYR A 132 -4.49 -5.94 -15.96
N GLU A 133 -3.38 -5.56 -15.33
CA GLU A 133 -2.45 -6.53 -14.75
C GLU A 133 -3.07 -7.24 -13.54
N PHE A 134 -2.71 -8.51 -13.36
CA PHE A 134 -3.19 -9.37 -12.29
C PHE A 134 -3.06 -8.72 -10.90
N PHE A 135 -1.94 -8.04 -10.62
CA PHE A 135 -1.76 -7.41 -9.32
C PHE A 135 -2.60 -6.16 -9.09
N GLN A 136 -3.12 -5.50 -10.14
CA GLN A 136 -4.12 -4.46 -9.94
C GLN A 136 -5.47 -5.03 -9.52
N LEU A 137 -5.85 -6.19 -10.06
CA LEU A 137 -7.03 -6.91 -9.61
C LEU A 137 -6.87 -7.31 -8.14
N VAL A 138 -5.75 -7.95 -7.78
CA VAL A 138 -5.45 -8.35 -6.38
C VAL A 138 -5.50 -7.14 -5.44
N LYS A 139 -4.90 -6.02 -5.84
CA LYS A 139 -4.90 -4.79 -5.06
C LYS A 139 -6.28 -4.17 -4.90
N SER A 140 -7.09 -4.18 -5.96
CA SER A 140 -8.46 -3.66 -5.92
C SER A 140 -9.33 -4.52 -5.00
N VAL A 141 -9.22 -5.85 -5.06
CA VAL A 141 -9.89 -6.73 -4.09
C VAL A 141 -9.40 -6.45 -2.66
N HIS A 142 -8.10 -6.27 -2.45
CA HIS A 142 -7.52 -6.00 -1.13
C HIS A 142 -8.05 -4.70 -0.50
N TRP A 143 -8.20 -3.63 -1.30
CA TRP A 143 -8.55 -2.30 -0.80
C TRP A 143 -10.05 -2.06 -0.72
N ASP A 144 -10.81 -2.61 -1.66
CA ASP A 144 -12.25 -2.34 -1.74
C ASP A 144 -13.11 -3.51 -2.24
N LEU A 145 -12.58 -4.73 -2.31
CA LEU A 145 -13.34 -5.91 -2.75
C LEU A 145 -13.97 -5.76 -4.15
N LEU A 146 -13.44 -4.87 -5.00
CA LEU A 146 -14.00 -4.48 -6.30
C LEU A 146 -15.34 -3.76 -6.22
N LEU A 147 -15.66 -3.18 -5.07
CA LEU A 147 -16.91 -2.44 -4.82
C LEU A 147 -16.69 -0.93 -4.69
N GLY A 148 -15.50 -0.43 -5.05
CA GLY A 148 -15.14 0.99 -5.02
C GLY A 148 -15.33 1.62 -3.64
N ASP A 149 -15.97 2.79 -3.55
CA ASP A 149 -16.08 3.50 -2.27
C ASP A 149 -16.85 2.70 -1.19
N ALA A 150 -17.90 1.98 -1.57
CA ALA A 150 -18.66 1.16 -0.63
C ALA A 150 -17.77 0.04 -0.05
N GLY A 151 -17.02 -0.62 -0.92
CA GLY A 151 -16.07 -1.65 -0.55
C GLY A 151 -14.95 -1.15 0.36
N ARG A 152 -14.42 0.04 0.07
CA ARG A 152 -13.41 0.69 0.92
C ARG A 152 -13.93 0.89 2.34
N TRP A 153 -15.18 1.32 2.51
CA TRP A 153 -15.80 1.43 3.84
C TRP A 153 -15.98 0.05 4.49
N VAL A 154 -16.45 -0.95 3.74
CA VAL A 154 -16.61 -2.33 4.25
C VAL A 154 -15.28 -2.88 4.77
N VAL A 155 -14.19 -2.78 4.00
CA VAL A 155 -12.85 -3.23 4.41
C VAL A 155 -12.36 -2.45 5.62
N SER A 156 -12.53 -1.12 5.61
CA SER A 156 -12.06 -0.24 6.70
C SER A 156 -12.75 -0.55 8.03
N TYR A 157 -14.08 -0.65 8.06
CA TYR A 157 -14.84 -0.96 9.27
C TYR A 157 -14.69 -2.42 9.70
N SER A 158 -14.51 -3.35 8.74
CA SER A 158 -14.18 -4.75 9.07
C SER A 158 -12.82 -4.85 9.75
N THR A 159 -11.82 -4.10 9.27
CA THR A 159 -10.49 -4.04 9.89
C THR A 159 -10.54 -3.38 11.27
N LEU A 160 -11.32 -2.31 11.44
CA LEU A 160 -11.52 -1.66 12.74
C LEU A 160 -12.18 -2.62 13.73
N THR A 161 -13.23 -3.31 13.29
CA THR A 161 -13.90 -4.35 14.08
C THR A 161 -12.90 -5.43 14.46
N PHE A 162 -12.10 -5.92 13.50
CA PHE A 162 -11.08 -6.93 13.75
C PHE A 162 -10.06 -6.50 14.82
N VAL A 163 -9.60 -5.24 14.82
CA VAL A 163 -8.73 -4.72 15.89
C VAL A 163 -9.40 -4.78 17.26
N LEU A 164 -10.66 -4.35 17.37
CA LEU A 164 -11.44 -4.45 18.62
C LEU A 164 -11.61 -5.92 19.04
N MET A 165 -11.70 -6.81 18.07
CA MET A 165 -11.84 -8.25 18.27
C MET A 165 -10.55 -8.90 18.76
N LEU A 166 -9.39 -8.48 18.26
CA LEU A 166 -8.09 -8.89 18.79
C LEU A 166 -7.93 -8.47 20.26
N VAL A 167 -8.28 -7.23 20.60
CA VAL A 167 -8.21 -6.73 21.99
C VAL A 167 -9.19 -7.48 22.90
N SER A 168 -10.46 -7.60 22.51
CA SER A 168 -11.45 -8.35 23.30
C SER A 168 -11.10 -9.84 23.40
N GLY A 169 -10.50 -10.41 22.36
CA GLY A 169 -9.98 -11.77 22.32
C GLY A 169 -8.91 -11.99 23.38
N LEU A 170 -7.95 -11.08 23.52
CA LEU A 170 -6.93 -11.13 24.59
C LEU A 170 -7.55 -11.06 25.99
N VAL A 171 -8.54 -10.19 26.18
CA VAL A 171 -9.25 -10.07 27.46
C VAL A 171 -9.99 -11.37 27.81
N LEU A 172 -10.66 -12.00 26.84
CA LEU A 172 -11.31 -13.32 26.99
C LEU A 172 -10.29 -14.46 27.14
N TRP A 173 -9.11 -14.28 26.54
CA TRP A 173 -8.02 -15.24 26.58
C TRP A 173 -7.33 -15.29 27.95
N TRP A 174 -7.42 -14.23 28.75
CA TRP A 174 -6.73 -14.20 30.04
C TRP A 174 -7.17 -15.37 30.97
N PRO A 175 -6.23 -16.17 31.51
CA PRO A 175 -6.56 -17.32 32.34
C PRO A 175 -7.01 -16.89 33.74
N LYS A 176 -8.11 -17.48 34.24
CA LYS A 176 -8.58 -17.23 35.62
C LYS A 176 -7.84 -18.04 36.69
N ASN A 177 -7.21 -19.15 36.29
CA ASN A 177 -6.49 -20.05 37.20
C ASN A 177 -5.36 -20.79 36.48
N LYS A 178 -4.46 -21.44 37.25
CA LYS A 178 -3.26 -22.12 36.72
C LYS A 178 -3.59 -23.29 35.77
N ALA A 179 -4.69 -23.99 36.01
CA ALA A 179 -5.15 -25.11 35.17
C ALA A 179 -5.61 -24.62 33.78
N ALA A 180 -6.43 -23.57 33.74
CA ALA A 180 -6.87 -22.95 32.48
C ALA A 180 -5.69 -22.39 31.69
N ARG A 181 -4.67 -21.84 32.37
CA ARG A 181 -3.43 -21.39 31.72
C ARG A 181 -2.71 -22.53 30.99
N LYS A 182 -2.47 -23.67 31.65
CA LYS A 182 -1.81 -24.82 31.01
C LYS A 182 -2.58 -25.33 29.78
N GLN A 183 -3.91 -25.29 29.82
CA GLN A 183 -4.76 -25.70 28.70
C GLN A 183 -4.68 -24.72 27.51
N ARG A 184 -4.60 -23.41 27.76
CA ARG A 184 -4.60 -22.37 26.71
C ARG A 184 -3.33 -22.31 25.85
N PHE A 185 -2.26 -22.95 26.31
CA PHE A 185 -0.98 -23.05 25.59
C PHE A 185 -0.74 -24.42 24.98
N LYS A 186 -1.67 -25.38 25.14
CA LYS A 186 -1.52 -26.74 24.63
C LYS A 186 -2.56 -27.01 23.55
N VAL A 187 -2.09 -27.40 22.37
CA VAL A 187 -2.96 -27.90 21.29
C VAL A 187 -3.09 -29.42 21.44
N LYS A 188 -4.33 -29.91 21.47
CA LYS A 188 -4.64 -31.35 21.43
C LYS A 188 -4.91 -31.77 19.98
N TRP A 189 -3.92 -32.36 19.34
CA TRP A 189 -3.98 -32.80 17.93
C TRP A 189 -4.82 -34.06 17.72
N ASP A 190 -5.00 -34.86 18.76
CA ASP A 190 -5.76 -36.12 18.80
C ASP A 190 -7.24 -35.94 19.21
N ALA A 191 -7.76 -34.72 19.16
CA ALA A 191 -9.11 -34.39 19.61
C ALA A 191 -10.13 -34.29 18.47
N SER A 192 -11.43 -34.21 18.81
CA SER A 192 -12.48 -33.94 17.84
C SER A 192 -12.27 -32.60 17.11
N GLY A 193 -12.70 -32.47 15.86
CA GLY A 193 -12.45 -31.28 15.03
C GLY A 193 -12.90 -29.96 15.68
N LYS A 194 -14.02 -29.97 16.40
CA LYS A 194 -14.50 -28.82 17.20
C LYS A 194 -13.50 -28.42 18.29
N ARG A 195 -12.91 -29.41 18.98
CA ARG A 195 -11.94 -29.18 20.04
C ARG A 195 -10.60 -28.72 19.47
N LEU A 196 -10.15 -29.32 18.37
CA LEU A 196 -8.94 -28.91 17.68
C LEU A 196 -9.04 -27.47 17.18
N ASN A 197 -10.13 -27.10 16.51
CA ASN A 197 -10.36 -25.73 16.04
C ASN A 197 -10.35 -24.72 17.21
N TYR A 198 -11.01 -25.06 18.33
CA TYR A 198 -10.99 -24.23 19.52
C TYR A 198 -9.57 -24.06 20.10
N ASP A 199 -8.80 -25.15 20.22
CA ASP A 199 -7.44 -25.12 20.77
C ASP A 199 -6.48 -24.37 19.82
N LEU A 200 -6.64 -24.50 18.50
CA LEU A 200 -5.91 -23.73 17.49
C LEU A 200 -6.24 -22.24 17.58
N HIS A 201 -7.53 -21.87 17.56
CA HIS A 201 -7.94 -20.46 17.66
C HIS A 201 -7.46 -19.81 18.97
N ASN A 202 -7.48 -20.55 20.09
CA ASN A 202 -7.05 -20.05 21.40
C ASN A 202 -5.53 -19.93 21.51
N THR A 203 -4.78 -20.94 21.07
CA THR A 203 -3.32 -21.00 21.21
C THR A 203 -2.63 -20.20 20.11
N VAL A 204 -2.93 -20.52 18.84
CA VAL A 204 -2.33 -19.83 17.68
C VAL A 204 -2.80 -18.39 17.62
N GLY A 205 -4.10 -18.15 17.86
CA GLY A 205 -4.66 -16.80 17.91
C GLY A 205 -3.90 -15.90 18.88
N PHE A 206 -3.55 -16.40 20.08
CA PHE A 206 -2.73 -15.64 21.03
C PHE A 206 -1.37 -15.22 20.46
N TYR A 207 -0.62 -16.16 19.87
CA TYR A 207 0.70 -15.87 19.32
C TYR A 207 0.65 -14.89 18.15
N VAL A 208 -0.32 -15.06 17.25
CA VAL A 208 -0.44 -14.19 16.06
C VAL A 208 -1.10 -12.86 16.38
N THR A 209 -1.79 -12.71 17.52
CA THR A 209 -2.52 -11.48 17.86
C THR A 209 -1.63 -10.25 17.78
N LEU A 210 -0.41 -10.31 18.33
CA LEU A 210 0.49 -9.15 18.30
C LEU A 210 0.87 -8.76 16.86
N VAL A 211 1.22 -9.74 16.04
CA VAL A 211 1.59 -9.52 14.62
C VAL A 211 0.38 -9.00 13.84
N SER A 212 -0.79 -9.64 14.00
CA SER A 212 -2.04 -9.22 13.37
C SER A 212 -2.48 -7.82 13.81
N LEU A 213 -2.25 -7.45 15.07
CA LEU A 213 -2.58 -6.13 15.59
C LEU A 213 -1.74 -5.05 14.92
N VAL A 214 -0.42 -5.27 14.79
CA VAL A 214 0.47 -4.34 14.09
C VAL A 214 0.03 -4.19 12.63
N ILE A 215 -0.17 -5.29 11.91
CA ILE A 215 -0.59 -5.25 10.49
C ILE A 215 -1.94 -4.54 10.34
N ALA A 216 -2.94 -4.89 11.17
CA ALA A 216 -4.26 -4.27 11.10
C ALA A 216 -4.23 -2.77 11.43
N LEU A 217 -3.44 -2.36 12.43
CA LEU A 217 -3.25 -0.94 12.77
C LEU A 217 -2.60 -0.17 11.62
N THR A 218 -1.61 -0.76 10.93
CA THR A 218 -1.04 -0.12 9.74
C THR A 218 -2.10 0.06 8.66
N GLY A 219 -2.93 -0.95 8.39
CA GLY A 219 -4.06 -0.83 7.46
C GLY A 219 -5.00 0.32 7.83
N LEU A 220 -5.33 0.46 9.13
CA LEU A 220 -6.20 1.53 9.61
C LEU A 220 -5.61 2.95 9.44
N THR A 221 -4.29 3.13 9.41
CA THR A 221 -3.70 4.44 9.09
C THR A 221 -3.94 4.88 7.64
N TRP A 222 -4.18 3.94 6.73
CA TRP A 222 -4.58 4.23 5.34
C TRP A 222 -6.08 4.47 5.23
N SER A 223 -6.89 3.87 6.12
CA SER A 223 -8.35 4.00 6.12
C SER A 223 -8.86 5.26 6.85
N PHE A 224 -8.22 5.66 7.94
CA PHE A 224 -8.73 6.67 8.85
C PHE A 224 -7.68 7.71 9.23
N ASP A 225 -7.94 8.97 8.88
CA ASP A 225 -7.04 10.09 9.16
C ASP A 225 -6.77 10.26 10.66
N TRP A 226 -7.76 10.00 11.52
CA TRP A 226 -7.59 10.09 12.97
C TRP A 226 -6.64 9.02 13.51
N VAL A 227 -6.63 7.81 12.93
CA VAL A 227 -5.67 6.75 13.30
C VAL A 227 -4.29 7.18 12.87
N ARG A 228 -4.14 7.65 11.63
CA ARG A 228 -2.87 8.15 11.09
C ARG A 228 -2.30 9.28 11.94
N ASN A 229 -3.13 10.27 12.27
CA ASN A 229 -2.73 11.42 13.09
C ASN A 229 -2.37 11.01 14.51
N GLY A 230 -3.10 10.07 15.10
CA GLY A 230 -2.78 9.52 16.42
C GLY A 230 -1.44 8.79 16.43
N VAL A 231 -1.18 7.92 15.45
CA VAL A 231 0.11 7.21 15.32
C VAL A 231 1.26 8.19 15.09
N ALA A 232 1.08 9.18 14.21
CA ALA A 232 2.09 10.20 13.95
C ALA A 232 2.41 11.02 15.21
N TYR A 233 1.37 11.46 15.92
CA TYR A 233 1.54 12.23 17.16
C TYR A 233 2.29 11.44 18.23
N LEU A 234 1.98 10.14 18.40
CA LEU A 234 2.70 9.29 19.35
C LEU A 234 4.17 9.08 18.96
N ALA A 235 4.49 9.08 17.66
CA ALA A 235 5.85 8.86 17.17
C ALA A 235 6.70 10.13 17.15
N THR A 236 6.11 11.29 16.83
CA THR A 236 6.86 12.52 16.52
C THR A 236 6.45 13.73 17.37
N GLY A 237 5.39 13.63 18.17
CA GLY A 237 4.78 14.77 18.86
C GLY A 237 3.95 15.69 17.96
N HIS A 238 3.85 15.40 16.66
CA HIS A 238 3.12 16.18 15.68
C HIS A 238 2.14 15.32 14.87
N THR A 239 1.01 15.90 14.46
CA THR A 239 0.07 15.20 13.56
C THR A 239 0.68 15.02 12.18
N ALA A 240 0.32 13.95 11.48
CA ALA A 240 0.78 13.71 10.11
C ALA A 240 0.40 14.88 9.19
N GLU A 241 1.34 15.35 8.36
CA GLU A 241 0.98 16.26 7.27
C GLU A 241 0.00 15.54 6.33
N ALA A 242 -1.03 16.26 5.87
CA ALA A 242 -2.04 15.68 5.00
C ALA A 242 -1.41 15.31 3.65
N HIS A 243 -1.56 14.05 3.22
CA HIS A 243 -1.27 13.67 1.83
C HIS A 243 -2.16 14.50 0.89
N GLY A 244 -1.52 15.16 -0.08
CA GLY A 244 -2.07 16.21 -0.92
C GLY A 244 -3.47 15.95 -1.50
N GLY A 245 -4.34 16.91 -1.25
CA GLY A 245 -5.68 17.04 -1.81
C GLY A 245 -6.26 18.44 -1.57
N LYS A 246 -5.44 19.49 -1.61
CA LYS A 246 -5.93 20.87 -1.73
C LYS A 246 -5.79 21.31 -3.18
N GLY A 247 -6.82 21.03 -3.97
CA GLY A 247 -7.18 21.93 -5.05
C GLY A 247 -7.34 23.33 -4.46
N GLY A 248 -6.70 24.31 -5.10
CA GLY A 248 -6.63 25.68 -4.62
C GLY A 248 -8.02 26.23 -4.26
N LYS A 249 -8.21 26.53 -2.98
CA LYS A 249 -9.07 27.63 -2.57
C LYS A 249 -8.19 28.63 -1.84
N GLY A 250 -7.90 29.71 -2.55
CA GLY A 250 -7.23 30.87 -2.02
C GLY A 250 -8.00 31.39 -0.80
N GLY A 251 -7.36 31.32 0.36
CA GLY A 251 -7.70 32.16 1.49
C GLY A 251 -7.09 33.53 1.25
N LYS A 252 -7.93 34.50 0.84
CA LYS A 252 -7.61 35.92 0.94
C LYS A 252 -7.19 36.21 2.37
N LYS A 253 -5.94 36.62 2.58
CA LYS A 253 -5.56 37.44 3.73
C LYS A 253 -4.43 38.38 3.31
N GLY A 254 -4.69 39.68 3.46
CA GLY A 254 -3.66 40.68 3.72
C GLY A 254 -2.78 41.06 2.53
N MET A 255 -3.28 42.00 1.75
CA MET A 255 -2.47 42.91 0.95
C MET A 255 -1.45 43.63 1.85
N SER A 256 -0.16 43.42 1.62
CA SER A 256 0.87 44.41 1.91
C SER A 256 1.71 44.56 0.66
N LYS A 257 1.64 45.77 0.08
CA LYS A 257 2.45 46.20 -1.04
C LYS A 257 3.88 46.36 -0.54
N ASP A 258 4.87 45.80 -1.24
CA ASP A 258 6.05 46.55 -1.69
C ASP A 258 6.96 45.73 -2.62
N LYS A 259 7.06 46.26 -3.85
CA LYS A 259 8.09 46.21 -4.91
C LYS A 259 8.63 44.88 -5.50
N PRO A 260 8.87 44.84 -6.84
CA PRO A 260 9.28 43.65 -7.57
C PRO A 260 10.80 43.51 -7.59
N VAL A 261 11.32 42.29 -7.47
CA VAL A 261 12.73 42.00 -7.80
C VAL A 261 12.77 40.87 -8.81
N ALA A 262 13.50 41.15 -9.87
CA ALA A 262 13.55 40.46 -11.14
C ALA A 262 14.22 39.08 -11.07
N LEU A 263 13.80 38.24 -12.01
CA LEU A 263 14.58 37.13 -12.54
C LEU A 263 15.99 37.60 -12.90
N GLY A 264 17.01 36.94 -12.35
CA GLY A 264 18.41 37.18 -12.71
C GLY A 264 19.35 37.15 -11.50
N ALA A 265 19.51 36.00 -10.84
CA ALA A 265 20.52 35.82 -9.80
C ALA A 265 20.86 34.33 -9.51
N ALA A 266 20.96 33.50 -10.54
CA ALA A 266 21.48 32.13 -10.40
C ALA A 266 22.64 31.80 -11.36
N GLU A 267 23.17 32.80 -12.08
CA GLU A 267 24.28 32.63 -13.04
C GLU A 267 25.61 33.27 -12.59
N GLN A 268 25.73 33.72 -11.34
CA GLN A 268 26.92 34.45 -10.85
C GLN A 268 27.58 33.87 -9.59
N ALA A 269 27.39 32.58 -9.30
CA ALA A 269 28.04 31.91 -8.16
C ALA A 269 29.02 30.79 -8.54
N LEU A 270 29.57 30.80 -9.77
CA LEU A 270 30.56 29.80 -10.22
C LEU A 270 31.83 30.39 -10.85
N ALA A 271 32.10 31.69 -10.64
CA ALA A 271 33.28 32.37 -11.18
C ALA A 271 34.25 32.93 -10.12
N ASN A 272 34.16 32.51 -8.85
CA ASN A 272 35.14 32.97 -7.85
C ASN A 272 35.34 31.95 -6.72
N GLN A 273 36.05 30.88 -7.04
CA GLN A 273 36.88 30.11 -6.11
C GLN A 273 37.79 29.21 -6.97
N THR A 274 39.06 29.62 -7.05
CA THR A 274 40.29 28.86 -7.39
C THR A 274 40.16 27.49 -8.05
#